data_AF-A0A0D3K9G6-F1
#
_entry.id   AF-A0A0D3K9G6-F1
#
_cell.length_a   1.000
_cell.length_b   1.000
_cell.length_c   1.000
_cell.angle_alpha   90.00
_cell.angle_beta   90.00
_cell.angle_gamma   90.00
#
_symmetry.space_group_name_H-M   'P 1'
#
loop_
_entity.id
_entity.type
_entity.pdbx_description
1 polymer ?
#
loop_
_entity_poly.entity_id
_entity_poly.type
_entity_poly.pdbx_seq_one_letter_code
_entity_poly.pdbx_strand_id
1 'polypeptide(L)'
;MDDKVVRSSCSSTEPNCYYRDQGFLVNGRGEKAVDRWRNLVTHEILHALGFSSHKFLQAGAIDLKKVEDIDGFVDEVYHFTSGTRAYAAASDFFGCDDSAWQAAASQAGVGWGLPLMGFPSLGRNSHWETRIMRDDVMSYGYNPDAAVSAITLAAMEDLGFYLGNYSSVDCLSWGYKQGCRFVTSRCGAVDPQLPPTAFVTTGEDPALSVGTCGGENFWGAGYTNADGAFVTTDPNGFIDGKCYAGNDPCNRAPNTFENDRCSLQCYTGTARARDDCSYTPPGTVSSPGGRGVSAIADKWLQWLLLGIGVVAAILLLCCCRSLVCPPKGSVPILATLSTLLLVCGLALAGFAAYVLLGASGAEFFSGLFGTPTLISAAAAGAFVASLSALSLLGICCRSTCALLLSFSLQIVALFAELTAAAVLAYYVWSLNDVASDSLQTVSSAGEGRYDGRLGETVLSEVEGFACRTYQLCCRDPRLDQMAMANGTAAAPTCLEAIEGGAPDITTILADASSPQFCRYISGSSVTTVPAAATCDALEWLLPGFELPECQRDFCAAGADGYLDFVEAVIEWMQSNTIAIGATCAVIAIIQCIAMSNALSLRARFKAEAEAKARIARG
;
A
#
# COMPACT_ATOMS: atom_id res chain seq x y z
N MET A 1 24.32 8.59 -13.94
CA MET A 1 25.34 8.27 -12.91
C MET A 1 26.64 7.97 -13.65
N ASP A 2 27.35 8.98 -14.12
CA ASP A 2 28.53 8.76 -14.98
C ASP A 2 29.82 9.22 -14.27
N ASP A 3 30.84 8.35 -14.35
CA ASP A 3 32.25 8.51 -13.96
C ASP A 3 32.66 8.51 -12.48
N LYS A 4 32.27 7.48 -11.70
CA LYS A 4 32.96 7.12 -10.44
C LYS A 4 34.10 6.14 -10.72
N VAL A 5 35.35 6.51 -10.37
CA VAL A 5 36.52 5.62 -10.55
C VAL A 5 36.94 5.05 -9.20
N VAL A 6 36.73 3.74 -9.02
CA VAL A 6 37.21 3.03 -7.82
C VAL A 6 38.67 2.62 -8.02
N ARG A 7 39.58 3.14 -7.19
CA ARG A 7 41.04 2.89 -7.26
C ARG A 7 41.57 2.31 -5.94
N SER A 8 42.83 1.87 -5.95
CA SER A 8 43.54 1.42 -4.75
C SER A 8 43.89 2.57 -3.80
N SER A 9 43.98 3.80 -4.31
CA SER A 9 44.20 5.03 -3.54
C SER A 9 43.71 6.23 -4.37
N CYS A 10 43.36 7.32 -3.68
CA CYS A 10 42.84 8.54 -4.30
C CYS A 10 43.50 9.77 -3.69
N SER A 11 43.83 10.76 -4.51
CA SER A 11 44.30 12.07 -4.04
C SER A 11 43.14 12.91 -3.48
N SER A 12 43.41 13.78 -2.51
CA SER A 12 42.42 14.73 -1.96
C SER A 12 41.90 15.75 -2.99
N THR A 13 42.57 15.85 -4.15
CA THR A 13 42.23 16.68 -5.31
C THR A 13 41.37 15.97 -6.36
N GLU A 14 41.08 14.67 -6.19
CA GLU A 14 40.27 13.88 -7.13
C GLU A 14 38.85 13.65 -6.55
N PRO A 15 37.87 14.53 -6.83
CA PRO A 15 36.56 14.49 -6.17
C PRO A 15 35.71 13.26 -6.52
N ASN A 16 36.01 12.59 -7.65
CA ASN A 16 35.28 11.41 -8.14
C ASN A 16 36.06 10.10 -7.98
N CYS A 17 37.20 10.13 -7.29
CA CYS A 17 37.99 8.93 -6.99
C CYS A 17 37.61 8.39 -5.61
N TYR A 18 37.28 7.09 -5.56
CA TYR A 18 37.01 6.38 -4.31
C TYR A 18 37.92 5.16 -4.16
N TYR A 19 38.37 4.85 -2.95
CA TYR A 19 39.03 3.60 -2.61
C TYR A 19 38.22 2.83 -1.57
N ARG A 20 38.45 1.52 -1.45
CA ARG A 20 37.78 0.72 -0.41
C ARG A 20 38.57 0.77 0.88
N ASP A 21 37.90 1.17 1.97
CA ASP A 21 38.41 1.08 3.33
C ASP A 21 37.36 0.51 4.26
N GLN A 22 37.70 -0.57 4.96
CA GLN A 22 36.82 -1.32 5.86
C GLN A 22 35.40 -1.60 5.29
N GLY A 23 35.31 -1.89 3.99
CA GLY A 23 34.06 -2.17 3.30
C GLY A 23 33.31 -0.94 2.77
N PHE A 24 33.75 0.28 3.11
CA PHE A 24 33.17 1.53 2.61
C PHE A 24 33.94 2.06 1.41
N LEU A 25 33.24 2.80 0.54
CA LEU A 25 33.88 3.64 -0.48
C LEU A 25 34.25 4.98 0.17
N VAL A 26 35.53 5.32 0.14
CA VAL A 26 36.10 6.51 0.78
C VAL A 26 36.78 7.37 -0.27
N ASN A 27 36.56 8.68 -0.25
CA ASN A 27 37.22 9.60 -1.18
C ASN A 27 38.65 9.95 -0.72
N GLY A 28 39.40 10.70 -1.54
CA GLY A 28 40.76 11.13 -1.19
C GLY A 28 40.88 12.07 0.03
N ARG A 29 39.77 12.49 0.65
CA ARG A 29 39.71 13.27 1.90
C ARG A 29 39.41 12.42 3.13
N GLY A 30 39.18 11.12 2.97
CA GLY A 30 38.80 10.23 4.07
C GLY A 30 37.30 10.21 4.37
N GLU A 31 36.48 10.87 3.54
CA GLU A 31 35.03 10.94 3.73
C GLU A 31 34.38 9.71 3.08
N LYS A 32 33.47 9.04 3.81
CA LYS A 32 32.75 7.90 3.25
C LYS A 32 31.69 8.41 2.28
N ALA A 33 31.60 7.77 1.11
CA ALA A 33 30.58 8.06 0.11
C ALA A 33 29.15 7.96 0.68
N VAL A 34 28.95 7.08 1.68
CA VAL A 34 27.66 6.91 2.35
C VAL A 34 27.29 8.10 3.23
N ASP A 35 28.25 8.80 3.82
CA ASP A 35 27.96 9.93 4.71
C ASP A 35 27.35 11.10 3.93
N ARG A 36 27.78 11.28 2.67
CA ARG A 36 27.15 12.22 1.73
C ARG A 36 25.66 11.94 1.53
N TRP A 37 25.28 10.67 1.40
CA TRP A 37 23.89 10.27 1.10
C TRP A 37 23.09 9.90 2.34
N ARG A 38 23.65 10.03 3.55
CA ARG A 38 23.01 9.60 4.80
C ARG A 38 21.63 10.22 4.99
N ASN A 39 21.49 11.52 4.74
CA ASN A 39 20.23 12.22 4.92
C ASN A 39 19.20 11.84 3.85
N LEU A 40 19.63 11.64 2.60
CA LEU A 40 18.75 11.10 1.56
C LEU A 40 18.28 9.68 1.90
N VAL A 41 19.17 8.82 2.40
CA VAL A 41 18.77 7.47 2.85
C VAL A 41 17.80 7.55 4.03
N THR A 42 18.04 8.46 4.98
CA THR A 42 17.15 8.65 6.13
C THR A 42 15.77 9.15 5.70
N HIS A 43 15.71 10.06 4.74
CA HIS A 43 14.49 10.56 4.12
C HIS A 43 13.65 9.43 3.51
N GLU A 44 14.25 8.60 2.65
CA GLU A 44 13.54 7.48 2.02
C GLU A 44 13.12 6.41 3.05
N ILE A 45 13.92 6.21 4.11
CA ILE A 45 13.53 5.32 5.24
C ILE A 45 12.30 5.87 5.95
N LEU A 46 12.22 7.19 6.19
CA LEU A 46 11.06 7.80 6.86
C LEU A 46 9.79 7.68 6.01
N HIS A 47 9.88 7.84 4.69
CA HIS A 47 8.77 7.51 3.78
C HIS A 47 8.34 6.05 3.91
N ALA A 48 9.29 5.11 3.86
CA ALA A 48 9.02 3.68 4.00
C ALA A 48 8.40 3.33 5.37
N LEU A 49 8.73 4.09 6.42
CA LEU A 49 8.14 3.94 7.75
C LEU A 49 6.74 4.56 7.89
N GLY A 50 6.25 5.25 6.87
CA GLY A 50 4.88 5.78 6.80
C GLY A 50 4.78 7.30 6.77
N PHE A 51 5.88 8.04 6.61
CA PHE A 51 5.81 9.49 6.38
C PHE A 51 5.23 9.75 4.98
N SER A 52 3.90 9.76 4.86
CA SER A 52 3.20 10.09 3.63
C SER A 52 1.88 10.78 3.95
N SER A 53 1.45 11.69 3.06
CA SER A 53 0.15 12.35 3.20
C SER A 53 -0.99 11.34 3.34
N HIS A 54 -0.95 10.24 2.59
CA HIS A 54 -1.93 9.16 2.68
C HIS A 54 -2.01 8.55 4.09
N LYS A 55 -0.87 8.19 4.69
CA LYS A 55 -0.86 7.59 6.03
C LYS A 55 -1.28 8.59 7.12
N PHE A 56 -0.91 9.87 6.97
CA PHE A 56 -1.40 10.91 7.88
C PHE A 56 -2.92 11.14 7.77
N LEU A 57 -3.49 11.05 6.56
CA LEU A 57 -4.95 11.11 6.36
C LEU A 57 -5.66 9.94 7.03
N GLN A 58 -5.13 8.72 6.85
CA GLN A 58 -5.68 7.51 7.47
C GLN A 58 -5.63 7.60 9.00
N ALA A 59 -4.59 8.22 9.56
CA ALA A 59 -4.47 8.51 10.99
C ALA A 59 -5.35 9.68 11.45
N GLY A 60 -6.01 10.42 10.54
CA GLY A 60 -6.77 11.62 10.86
C GLY A 60 -5.91 12.79 11.37
N ALA A 61 -4.60 12.77 11.06
CA ALA A 61 -3.64 13.76 11.53
C ALA A 61 -3.61 15.02 10.64
N ILE A 62 -4.01 14.91 9.38
CA ILE A 62 -4.03 16.02 8.42
C ILE A 62 -5.39 16.18 7.75
N ASP A 63 -5.68 17.41 7.33
CA ASP A 63 -6.87 17.78 6.54
C ASP A 63 -6.43 18.47 5.24
N LEU A 64 -7.11 18.17 4.12
CA LEU A 64 -6.94 18.92 2.88
C LEU A 64 -7.68 20.25 2.96
N LYS A 65 -6.99 21.36 2.68
CA LYS A 65 -7.57 22.69 2.76
C LYS A 65 -7.26 23.51 1.52
N LYS A 66 -8.23 24.33 1.12
CA LYS A 66 -8.05 25.29 0.02
C LYS A 66 -7.26 26.48 0.51
N VAL A 67 -6.20 26.79 -0.22
CA VAL A 67 -5.21 27.81 0.06
C VAL A 67 -5.24 28.79 -1.11
N GLU A 68 -5.82 29.97 -0.90
CA GLU A 68 -5.79 31.03 -1.90
C GLU A 68 -4.52 31.87 -1.68
N ASP A 69 -3.68 31.91 -2.70
CA ASP A 69 -2.45 32.67 -2.71
C ASP A 69 -2.72 34.14 -3.11
N ILE A 70 -1.76 35.03 -2.86
CA ILE A 70 -1.90 36.48 -3.05
C ILE A 70 -2.12 36.89 -4.52
N ASP A 71 -1.75 36.03 -5.47
CA ASP A 71 -2.00 36.21 -6.90
C ASP A 71 -3.38 35.68 -7.33
N GLY A 72 -4.20 35.22 -6.38
CA GLY A 72 -5.53 34.66 -6.60
C GLY A 72 -5.52 33.21 -7.06
N PHE A 73 -4.35 32.56 -7.12
CA PHE A 73 -4.27 31.13 -7.40
C PHE A 73 -4.75 30.33 -6.18
N VAL A 74 -5.67 29.38 -6.41
CA VAL A 74 -6.17 28.51 -5.35
C VAL A 74 -5.52 27.15 -5.48
N ASP A 75 -4.81 26.74 -4.43
CA ASP A 75 -4.22 25.42 -4.29
C ASP A 75 -4.94 24.59 -3.21
N GLU A 76 -4.74 23.27 -3.23
CA GLU A 76 -5.23 22.33 -2.21
C GLU A 76 -4.04 21.74 -1.45
N VAL A 77 -3.90 22.11 -0.18
CA VAL A 77 -2.72 21.80 0.63
C VAL A 77 -3.13 21.09 1.92
N TYR A 78 -2.45 20.00 2.21
CA TYR A 78 -2.64 19.25 3.45
C TYR A 78 -2.02 19.98 4.64
N HIS A 79 -2.77 20.06 5.74
CA HIS A 79 -2.31 20.68 6.98
C HIS A 79 -2.48 19.74 8.15
N PHE A 80 -1.49 19.66 9.03
CA PHE A 80 -1.65 19.03 10.33
C PHE A 80 -2.70 19.75 11.16
N THR A 81 -3.60 18.98 11.77
CA THR A 81 -4.75 19.49 12.51
C THR A 81 -4.38 19.85 13.94
N SER A 82 -5.05 20.86 14.50
CA SER A 82 -4.88 21.25 15.90
C SER A 82 -5.23 20.07 16.82
N GLY A 83 -4.37 19.81 17.81
CA GLY A 83 -4.48 18.65 18.71
C GLY A 83 -3.49 17.52 18.42
N THR A 84 -2.92 17.47 17.20
CA THR A 84 -1.83 16.54 16.86
C THR A 84 -0.50 16.98 17.46
N ARG A 85 0.44 16.05 17.61
CA ARG A 85 1.75 16.34 18.20
C ARG A 85 2.63 17.12 17.24
N ALA A 86 2.58 16.81 15.94
CA ALA A 86 3.28 17.57 14.90
C ALA A 86 2.83 19.03 14.87
N TYR A 87 1.52 19.27 15.00
CA TYR A 87 0.98 20.62 15.13
C TYR A 87 1.55 21.34 16.35
N ALA A 88 1.54 20.70 17.52
CA ALA A 88 2.06 21.30 18.76
C ALA A 88 3.57 21.58 18.69
N ALA A 89 4.34 20.65 18.13
CA ALA A 89 5.79 20.81 17.92
C ALA A 89 6.09 22.02 17.02
N ALA A 90 5.37 22.13 15.90
CA ALA A 90 5.52 23.25 14.98
C ALA A 90 5.06 24.58 15.58
N SER A 91 3.92 24.57 16.28
CA SER A 91 3.37 25.70 17.02
C SER A 91 4.42 26.30 17.95
N ASP A 92 5.05 25.49 18.81
CA ASP A 92 6.12 26.00 19.66
C ASP A 92 7.35 26.41 18.87
N PHE A 93 7.83 25.60 17.91
CA PHE A 93 9.03 25.90 17.14
C PHE A 93 8.97 27.27 16.44
N PHE A 94 7.87 27.56 15.74
CA PHE A 94 7.67 28.84 15.04
C PHE A 94 7.25 29.97 15.98
N GLY A 95 6.79 29.67 17.20
CA GLY A 95 6.30 30.65 18.16
C GLY A 95 4.87 31.10 17.89
N CYS A 96 3.99 30.16 17.55
CA CYS A 96 2.63 30.38 17.08
C CYS A 96 1.62 29.56 17.86
N ASP A 97 0.92 30.18 18.81
CA ASP A 97 -0.23 29.51 19.45
C ASP A 97 -1.44 29.38 18.51
N ASP A 98 -2.42 28.54 18.87
CA ASP A 98 -3.63 28.29 18.07
C ASP A 98 -4.36 29.59 17.67
N SER A 99 -4.40 30.57 18.57
CA SER A 99 -5.10 31.84 18.31
C SER A 99 -4.33 32.70 17.29
N ALA A 100 -3.00 32.67 17.36
CA ALA A 100 -2.11 33.34 16.43
C ALA A 100 -2.13 32.70 15.04
N TRP A 101 -2.22 31.37 14.95
CA TRP A 101 -2.43 30.65 13.69
C TRP A 101 -3.71 31.08 13.00
N GLN A 102 -4.83 31.06 13.73
CA GLN A 102 -6.14 31.44 13.18
C GLN A 102 -6.21 32.93 12.82
N ALA A 103 -5.61 33.79 13.64
CA ALA A 103 -5.54 35.23 13.35
C ALA A 103 -4.68 35.51 12.12
N ALA A 104 -3.50 34.89 11.99
CA ALA A 104 -2.62 35.03 10.84
C ALA A 104 -3.28 34.52 9.56
N ALA A 105 -4.04 33.42 9.64
CA ALA A 105 -4.82 32.88 8.54
C ALA A 105 -5.84 33.87 7.96
N SER A 106 -6.57 34.55 8.85
CA SER A 106 -7.59 35.53 8.46
C SER A 106 -7.01 36.74 7.72
N GLN A 107 -5.72 37.05 7.93
CA GLN A 107 -5.03 38.18 7.31
C GLN A 107 -4.25 37.80 6.05
N ALA A 108 -3.75 36.57 5.98
CA ALA A 108 -2.97 36.07 4.85
C ALA A 108 -3.82 35.32 3.82
N GLY A 109 -5.09 35.01 4.13
CA GLY A 109 -5.96 34.18 3.30
C GLY A 109 -5.74 32.67 3.49
N VAL A 110 -4.74 32.30 4.28
CA VAL A 110 -4.20 30.94 4.40
C VAL A 110 -3.63 30.71 5.79
N GLY A 111 -4.08 29.69 6.52
CA GLY A 111 -3.44 29.30 7.78
C GLY A 111 -4.30 28.38 8.64
N TRP A 112 -4.00 27.08 8.61
CA TRP A 112 -4.76 26.12 9.40
C TRP A 112 -3.88 25.13 10.18
N GLY A 113 -2.58 25.43 10.29
CA GLY A 113 -1.55 24.58 10.91
C GLY A 113 -0.28 24.50 10.07
N LEU A 114 0.50 23.46 10.30
CA LEU A 114 1.72 23.14 9.56
C LEU A 114 1.37 22.52 8.19
N PRO A 115 1.72 23.15 7.05
CA PRO A 115 1.45 22.60 5.73
C PRO A 115 2.51 21.57 5.29
N LEU A 116 2.04 20.54 4.60
CA LEU A 116 2.87 19.76 3.66
C LEU A 116 2.99 20.53 2.34
N MET A 117 3.89 20.12 1.43
CA MET A 117 4.03 20.82 0.15
C MET A 117 2.74 20.77 -0.70
N GLY A 118 2.44 21.90 -1.35
CA GLY A 118 1.37 22.05 -2.35
C GLY A 118 1.78 21.69 -3.79
N PHE A 119 0.93 22.05 -4.75
CA PHE A 119 0.97 21.65 -6.16
C PHE A 119 2.01 22.47 -6.99
N PRO A 120 2.55 22.00 -8.16
CA PRO A 120 2.21 20.81 -8.96
C PRO A 120 3.24 19.67 -8.93
N SER A 121 2.75 18.49 -9.30
CA SER A 121 3.34 17.14 -9.36
C SER A 121 3.28 16.31 -8.07
N LEU A 122 2.49 15.24 -8.17
CA LEU A 122 2.06 14.33 -7.10
C LEU A 122 3.27 13.67 -6.41
N GLY A 123 3.19 13.45 -5.10
CA GLY A 123 4.29 12.92 -4.26
C GLY A 123 5.03 13.98 -3.43
N ARG A 124 5.03 15.24 -3.86
CA ARG A 124 5.59 16.37 -3.06
C ARG A 124 4.82 16.60 -1.77
N ASN A 125 3.51 16.35 -1.77
CA ASN A 125 2.64 16.48 -0.60
C ASN A 125 2.95 15.49 0.54
N SER A 126 3.87 14.54 0.35
CA SER A 126 4.44 13.71 1.43
C SER A 126 5.70 14.32 2.05
N HIS A 127 6.00 15.59 1.77
CA HIS A 127 7.15 16.32 2.29
C HIS A 127 6.71 17.57 3.04
N TRP A 128 7.58 18.09 3.90
CA TRP A 128 7.36 19.41 4.47
C TRP A 128 7.42 20.50 3.40
N GLU A 129 6.64 21.57 3.59
CA GLU A 129 6.78 22.80 2.81
C GLU A 129 8.21 23.34 2.94
N THR A 130 8.97 23.18 1.86
CA THR A 130 10.43 23.38 1.85
C THR A 130 10.79 24.83 2.21
N ARG A 131 9.91 25.80 1.90
CA ARG A 131 10.13 27.20 2.30
C ARG A 131 10.25 27.37 3.82
N ILE A 132 9.47 26.63 4.59
CA ILE A 132 9.37 26.81 6.05
C ILE A 132 10.18 25.79 6.83
N MET A 133 10.47 24.63 6.24
CA MET A 133 11.16 23.50 6.88
C MET A 133 12.45 23.12 6.15
N ARG A 134 13.04 24.03 5.38
CA ARG A 134 14.21 23.85 4.49
C ARG A 134 15.29 22.89 5.01
N ASP A 135 15.64 23.03 6.28
CA ASP A 135 16.76 22.30 6.90
C ASP A 135 16.33 20.97 7.54
N ASP A 136 15.06 20.57 7.40
CA ASP A 136 14.55 19.29 7.84
C ASP A 136 14.80 18.19 6.81
N VAL A 137 15.09 16.98 7.29
CA VAL A 137 15.32 15.80 6.45
C VAL A 137 14.14 15.48 5.55
N MET A 138 12.89 15.77 5.94
CA MET A 138 11.68 15.51 5.15
C MET A 138 11.24 16.67 4.26
N SER A 139 12.08 17.71 4.11
CA SER A 139 11.88 18.70 3.06
C SER A 139 12.30 18.16 1.71
N TYR A 140 11.69 18.68 0.66
CA TYR A 140 11.95 18.21 -0.70
C TYR A 140 13.29 18.73 -1.23
N GLY A 141 14.07 17.82 -1.80
CA GLY A 141 15.40 18.10 -2.34
C GLY A 141 16.52 17.53 -1.49
N TYR A 142 17.74 17.58 -2.02
CA TYR A 142 18.90 17.03 -1.34
C TYR A 142 19.59 18.11 -0.49
N ASN A 143 19.59 17.92 0.83
CA ASN A 143 20.35 18.72 1.78
C ASN A 143 21.26 17.80 2.64
N PRO A 144 22.60 17.83 2.44
CA PRO A 144 23.52 16.98 3.19
C PRO A 144 23.60 17.32 4.68
N ASP A 145 23.16 18.51 5.07
CA ASP A 145 23.19 19.02 6.44
C ASP A 145 21.78 19.05 7.07
N ALA A 146 20.80 18.40 6.43
CA ALA A 146 19.44 18.28 6.95
C ALA A 146 19.38 17.57 8.32
N ALA A 147 18.45 18.03 9.15
CA ALA A 147 18.23 17.59 10.52
C ALA A 147 16.97 16.72 10.62
N VAL A 148 17.03 15.68 11.45
CA VAL A 148 15.81 14.96 11.86
C VAL A 148 15.18 15.74 13.02
N SER A 149 14.19 16.59 12.73
CA SER A 149 13.62 17.49 13.75
C SER A 149 12.60 16.81 14.67
N ALA A 150 12.33 17.48 15.79
CA ALA A 150 11.21 17.15 16.67
C ALA A 150 9.85 17.18 15.96
N ILE A 151 9.68 18.02 14.93
CA ILE A 151 8.43 18.10 14.16
C ILE A 151 8.25 16.81 13.34
N THR A 152 9.32 16.32 12.70
CA THR A 152 9.32 15.06 11.95
C THR A 152 9.05 13.86 12.85
N LEU A 153 9.69 13.78 14.01
CA LEU A 153 9.39 12.70 14.98
C LEU A 153 7.94 12.76 15.47
N ALA A 154 7.42 13.96 15.74
CA ALA A 154 6.05 14.12 16.20
C ALA A 154 5.03 13.68 15.14
N ALA A 155 5.29 13.98 13.86
CA ALA A 155 4.46 13.49 12.75
C ALA A 155 4.45 11.95 12.69
N MET A 156 5.62 11.32 12.85
CA MET A 156 5.71 9.85 12.91
C MET A 156 4.98 9.25 14.12
N GLU A 157 4.98 9.94 15.27
CA GLU A 157 4.15 9.53 16.42
C GLU A 157 2.66 9.66 16.12
N ASP A 158 2.22 10.70 15.40
CA ASP A 158 0.81 10.90 15.05
C ASP A 158 0.25 9.79 14.12
N LEU A 159 1.11 8.96 13.52
CA LEU A 159 0.71 7.72 12.82
C LEU A 159 0.31 6.59 13.77
N GLY A 160 0.60 6.69 15.07
CA GLY A 160 0.30 5.67 16.09
C GLY A 160 1.14 4.41 16.05
N PHE A 161 2.11 4.30 15.13
CA PHE A 161 3.01 3.13 15.02
C PHE A 161 4.22 3.21 15.95
N TYR A 162 4.68 4.43 16.27
CA TYR A 162 5.98 4.68 16.91
C TYR A 162 5.86 5.60 18.12
N LEU A 163 6.87 5.53 18.98
CA LEU A 163 7.12 6.51 20.03
C LEU A 163 8.47 7.18 19.76
N GLY A 164 8.48 8.50 19.72
CA GLY A 164 9.63 9.33 19.38
C GLY A 164 10.57 9.50 20.57
N ASN A 165 11.87 9.28 20.35
CA ASN A 165 12.89 9.66 21.31
C ASN A 165 13.41 11.07 21.02
N TYR A 166 12.80 12.07 21.63
CA TYR A 166 13.14 13.49 21.43
C TYR A 166 14.54 13.87 21.93
N SER A 167 15.18 13.04 22.77
CA SER A 167 16.58 13.27 23.19
C SER A 167 17.58 13.09 22.04
N SER A 168 17.14 12.56 20.89
CA SER A 168 17.99 12.23 19.73
C SER A 168 17.67 13.09 18.51
N VAL A 169 16.89 14.17 18.66
CA VAL A 169 16.58 15.07 17.55
C VAL A 169 17.68 16.11 17.35
N ASP A 170 17.78 16.57 16.11
CA ASP A 170 18.61 17.72 15.75
C ASP A 170 17.80 19.01 15.85
N CYS A 171 18.40 20.08 16.36
CA CYS A 171 17.71 21.37 16.50
C CYS A 171 17.79 22.19 15.22
N LEU A 172 16.63 22.40 14.57
CA LEU A 172 16.51 23.31 13.43
C LEU A 172 16.75 24.77 13.85
N SER A 173 17.52 25.52 13.05
CA SER A 173 17.68 26.97 13.24
C SER A 173 16.72 27.77 12.36
N TRP A 174 16.55 27.34 11.10
CA TRP A 174 15.66 27.98 10.12
C TRP A 174 14.20 28.03 10.61
N GLY A 175 13.61 29.22 10.63
CA GLY A 175 12.22 29.40 11.04
C GLY A 175 11.99 29.49 12.56
N TYR A 176 13.01 29.26 13.39
CA TYR A 176 12.83 29.28 14.85
C TYR A 176 12.34 30.65 15.36
N LYS A 177 11.19 30.63 16.04
CA LYS A 177 10.49 31.80 16.60
C LYS A 177 10.28 32.94 15.60
N GLN A 178 10.15 32.64 14.30
CA GLN A 178 9.90 33.62 13.24
C GLN A 178 8.43 34.08 13.15
N GLY A 179 7.57 33.61 14.05
CA GLY A 179 6.16 34.01 14.13
C GLY A 179 5.30 33.45 13.00
N CYS A 180 4.00 33.71 13.05
CA CYS A 180 3.06 32.94 12.23
C CYS A 180 3.02 33.39 10.80
N ARG A 181 3.33 34.66 10.56
CA ARG A 181 3.50 35.20 9.21
C ARG A 181 4.60 34.45 8.46
N PHE A 182 5.64 33.97 9.15
CA PHE A 182 6.68 33.17 8.52
C PHE A 182 6.10 31.91 7.87
N VAL A 183 5.08 31.28 8.45
CA VAL A 183 4.48 30.06 7.89
C VAL A 183 3.30 30.34 6.96
N THR A 184 2.44 31.28 7.34
CA THR A 184 1.16 31.52 6.67
C THR A 184 1.25 32.44 5.45
N SER A 185 2.43 32.89 5.03
CA SER A 185 2.52 33.83 3.91
C SER A 185 3.74 33.60 3.02
N ARG A 186 3.75 34.25 1.86
CA ARG A 186 4.90 34.24 0.93
C ARG A 186 6.17 34.78 1.60
N CYS A 187 7.32 34.44 1.03
CA CYS A 187 8.60 35.02 1.48
C CYS A 187 8.55 36.55 1.49
N GLY A 188 9.36 37.21 2.33
CA GLY A 188 9.38 38.67 2.40
C GLY A 188 8.23 39.32 3.19
N ALA A 189 7.23 38.55 3.63
CA ALA A 189 6.28 39.02 4.62
C ALA A 189 6.95 39.04 6.01
N VAL A 190 6.95 40.20 6.65
CA VAL A 190 7.68 40.45 7.88
C VAL A 190 6.72 40.50 9.07
N ASP A 191 7.10 39.86 10.18
CA ASP A 191 6.50 40.12 11.49
C ASP A 191 7.30 41.23 12.20
N PRO A 192 6.71 42.39 12.50
CA PRO A 192 7.41 43.47 13.19
C PRO A 192 7.71 43.14 14.66
N GLN A 193 7.11 42.08 15.23
CA GLN A 193 7.21 41.73 16.65
C GLN A 193 7.87 40.36 16.86
N LEU A 194 9.09 40.20 16.35
CA LEU A 194 9.89 39.00 16.61
C LEU A 194 10.51 39.02 18.03
N PRO A 195 10.48 37.89 18.76
CA PRO A 195 11.14 37.78 20.06
C PRO A 195 12.67 37.80 19.90
N PRO A 196 13.44 38.16 20.95
CA PRO A 196 14.91 38.15 20.89
C PRO A 196 15.51 36.80 20.48
N THR A 197 14.84 35.70 20.79
CA THR A 197 15.26 34.34 20.43
C THR A 197 15.20 34.05 18.93
N ALA A 198 14.50 34.85 18.13
CA ALA A 198 14.45 34.74 16.68
C ALA A 198 15.74 35.21 15.98
N PHE A 199 16.71 35.71 16.75
CA PHE A 199 17.94 36.28 16.23
C PHE A 199 19.18 35.56 16.76
N VAL A 200 20.24 35.57 15.96
CA VAL A 200 21.62 35.31 16.36
C VAL A 200 22.30 36.65 16.63
N THR A 201 23.07 36.75 17.69
CA THR A 201 23.82 37.96 18.06
C THR A 201 25.33 37.78 17.86
N THR A 202 26.08 38.88 17.77
CA THR A 202 27.57 38.84 17.69
C THR A 202 28.22 38.20 18.92
N GLY A 203 27.50 38.15 20.06
CA GLY A 203 27.95 37.44 21.25
C GLY A 203 27.85 35.92 21.14
N GLU A 204 26.97 35.42 20.27
CA GLU A 204 26.78 33.99 20.00
C GLU A 204 27.63 33.54 18.82
N ASP A 205 27.69 34.34 17.76
CA ASP A 205 28.58 34.14 16.62
C ASP A 205 29.49 35.37 16.42
N PRO A 206 30.77 35.30 16.83
CA PRO A 206 31.73 36.38 16.59
C PRO A 206 32.00 36.68 15.11
N ALA A 207 31.67 35.75 14.20
CA ALA A 207 31.77 35.93 12.75
C ALA A 207 30.48 36.51 12.14
N LEU A 208 29.50 36.90 12.96
CA LEU A 208 28.26 37.52 12.49
C LEU A 208 28.55 38.85 11.79
N SER A 209 28.03 38.99 10.58
CA SER A 209 28.26 40.13 9.71
C SER A 209 27.10 40.29 8.73
N VAL A 210 27.09 41.39 7.97
CA VAL A 210 26.14 41.58 6.86
C VAL A 210 26.20 40.40 5.87
N GLY A 211 27.40 39.85 5.61
CA GLY A 211 27.56 38.72 4.69
C GLY A 211 26.96 37.41 5.20
N THR A 212 27.08 37.13 6.51
CA THR A 212 26.46 35.96 7.14
C THR A 212 24.98 36.17 7.48
N CYS A 213 24.44 37.35 7.19
CA CYS A 213 23.04 37.71 7.40
C CYS A 213 22.30 38.09 6.11
N GLY A 214 22.93 37.90 4.95
CA GLY A 214 22.32 38.21 3.65
C GLY A 214 21.40 37.11 3.11
N GLY A 215 21.14 36.05 3.87
CA GLY A 215 20.56 34.80 3.36
C GLY A 215 21.55 34.02 2.50
N GLU A 216 21.27 32.74 2.24
CA GLU A 216 22.06 31.99 1.27
C GLU A 216 21.76 32.54 -0.12
N ASN A 217 22.70 32.36 -1.06
CA ASN A 217 22.44 32.61 -2.47
C ASN A 217 21.31 31.73 -3.05
N PHE A 218 20.52 31.00 -2.26
CA PHE A 218 19.36 30.23 -2.73
C PHE A 218 18.38 31.10 -3.54
N TRP A 219 18.30 32.39 -3.19
CA TRP A 219 17.48 33.36 -3.93
C TRP A 219 18.17 33.93 -5.18
N GLY A 220 19.49 33.73 -5.38
CA GLY A 220 20.20 34.40 -6.49
C GLY A 220 21.49 33.80 -7.06
N ALA A 221 21.95 32.64 -6.60
CA ALA A 221 22.90 31.82 -7.30
C ALA A 221 22.15 30.62 -7.86
N GLY A 222 22.47 30.30 -9.09
CA GLY A 222 21.92 29.13 -9.73
C GLY A 222 22.07 27.83 -8.93
N TYR A 223 21.24 26.85 -9.25
CA TYR A 223 21.39 25.50 -8.73
C TYR A 223 22.04 24.60 -9.79
N THR A 224 22.78 23.59 -9.34
CA THR A 224 23.25 22.55 -10.26
C THR A 224 22.14 21.53 -10.46
N ASN A 225 21.66 21.35 -11.69
CA ASN A 225 20.64 20.35 -11.99
C ASN A 225 21.20 18.91 -11.90
N ALA A 226 20.33 17.91 -12.04
CA ALA A 226 20.70 16.50 -11.95
C ALA A 226 21.79 16.06 -12.95
N ASP A 227 21.98 16.83 -14.03
CA ASP A 227 22.97 16.59 -15.08
C ASP A 227 24.34 17.24 -14.78
N GLY A 228 24.47 17.92 -13.64
CA GLY A 228 25.69 18.62 -13.27
C GLY A 228 25.83 20.02 -13.90
N ALA A 229 24.79 20.54 -14.58
CA ALA A 229 24.79 21.86 -15.18
C ALA A 229 24.33 22.92 -14.17
N PHE A 230 25.13 23.99 -14.02
CA PHE A 230 24.80 25.12 -13.17
C PHE A 230 23.78 26.05 -13.86
N VAL A 231 22.56 26.10 -13.34
CA VAL A 231 21.42 26.86 -13.88
C VAL A 231 21.27 28.16 -13.09
N THR A 232 21.66 29.30 -13.63
CA THR A 232 21.49 30.62 -12.99
C THR A 232 20.01 31.00 -12.88
N THR A 233 19.51 31.18 -11.66
CA THR A 233 18.20 31.77 -11.40
C THR A 233 18.28 33.28 -11.59
N ASP A 234 17.30 33.91 -12.27
CA ASP A 234 17.11 35.35 -12.19
C ASP A 234 16.56 35.65 -10.78
N PRO A 235 17.39 36.19 -9.87
CA PRO A 235 17.01 36.36 -8.47
C PRO A 235 15.79 37.28 -8.33
N ASN A 236 15.74 38.31 -9.17
CA ASN A 236 14.72 39.33 -9.13
C ASN A 236 13.39 38.78 -9.66
N GLY A 237 13.41 38.01 -10.75
CA GLY A 237 12.21 37.35 -11.28
C GLY A 237 11.58 36.35 -10.29
N PHE A 238 12.40 35.61 -9.53
CA PHE A 238 11.90 34.72 -8.48
C PHE A 238 11.28 35.51 -7.32
N ILE A 239 11.99 36.51 -6.80
CA ILE A 239 11.52 37.34 -5.67
C ILE A 239 10.23 38.09 -6.05
N ASP A 240 10.18 38.70 -7.24
CA ASP A 240 9.00 39.41 -7.76
C ASP A 240 7.79 38.47 -7.90
N GLY A 241 8.02 37.23 -8.31
CA GLY A 241 6.96 36.24 -8.54
C GLY A 241 6.51 35.47 -7.30
N LYS A 242 7.36 35.30 -6.27
CA LYS A 242 7.13 34.38 -5.15
C LYS A 242 7.19 35.03 -3.76
N CYS A 243 7.72 36.24 -3.63
CA CYS A 243 7.74 36.96 -2.36
C CYS A 243 6.66 38.04 -2.29
N TYR A 244 6.16 38.29 -1.08
CA TYR A 244 5.15 39.29 -0.77
C TYR A 244 5.62 40.68 -1.23
N ALA A 245 4.92 41.23 -2.22
CA ALA A 245 5.24 42.51 -2.86
C ALA A 245 6.68 42.62 -3.38
N GLY A 246 7.27 41.51 -3.86
CA GLY A 246 8.64 41.48 -4.40
C GLY A 246 9.73 41.81 -3.37
N ASN A 247 9.45 41.62 -2.08
CA ASN A 247 10.41 41.93 -1.04
C ASN A 247 11.32 40.75 -0.75
N ASP A 248 12.63 41.01 -0.78
CA ASP A 248 13.61 40.08 -0.25
C ASP A 248 13.52 40.04 1.31
N PRO A 249 13.26 38.87 1.91
CA PRO A 249 13.14 38.74 3.36
C PRO A 249 14.41 39.12 4.12
N CYS A 250 15.59 39.08 3.50
CA CYS A 250 16.87 39.29 4.17
C CYS A 250 17.47 40.69 3.94
N ASN A 251 16.86 41.48 3.06
CA ASN A 251 17.24 42.87 2.79
C ASN A 251 16.29 43.91 3.43
N ARG A 252 15.40 43.48 4.32
CA ARG A 252 14.49 44.36 5.07
C ARG A 252 14.51 44.11 6.59
N ALA A 253 14.46 45.18 7.37
CA ALA A 253 14.30 45.10 8.84
C ALA A 253 12.98 44.41 9.23
N PRO A 254 12.95 43.62 10.33
CA PRO A 254 14.03 43.37 11.27
C PRO A 254 14.97 42.23 10.87
N ASN A 255 14.82 41.64 9.68
CA ASN A 255 15.54 40.43 9.29
C ASN A 255 16.98 40.68 8.82
N THR A 256 17.29 41.90 8.41
CA THR A 256 18.65 42.36 8.05
C THR A 256 19.58 42.38 9.26
N PHE A 257 20.89 42.36 8.99
CA PHE A 257 21.89 42.65 10.00
C PHE A 257 21.73 44.08 10.52
N GLU A 258 21.25 44.22 11.74
CA GLU A 258 21.04 45.52 12.40
C GLU A 258 21.25 45.35 13.90
N ASN A 259 21.93 46.31 14.55
CA ASN A 259 22.15 46.30 16.01
C ASN A 259 22.80 44.99 16.52
N ASP A 260 23.84 44.52 15.84
CA ASP A 260 24.62 43.32 16.21
C ASP A 260 23.82 42.02 16.29
N ARG A 261 22.72 41.94 15.54
CA ARG A 261 21.89 40.74 15.44
C ARG A 261 21.46 40.45 14.01
N CYS A 262 21.15 39.19 13.75
CA CYS A 262 20.66 38.67 12.48
C CYS A 262 19.49 37.74 12.69
N SER A 263 18.45 37.82 11.86
CA SER A 263 17.34 36.87 11.93
C SER A 263 17.82 35.46 11.56
N LEU A 264 17.35 34.45 12.30
CA LEU A 264 17.60 33.03 12.00
C LEU A 264 17.07 32.59 10.63
N GLN A 265 16.13 33.34 10.05
CA GLN A 265 15.69 33.14 8.66
C GLN A 265 16.77 33.54 7.64
N CYS A 266 17.69 34.44 7.98
CA CYS A 266 18.65 35.03 7.05
C CYS A 266 20.10 34.71 7.38
N TYR A 267 20.30 34.00 8.50
CA TYR A 267 21.59 33.61 9.00
C TYR A 267 22.15 32.42 8.21
N THR A 268 23.36 32.57 7.67
CA THR A 268 24.09 31.57 6.86
C THR A 268 25.40 31.13 7.49
N GLY A 269 25.67 31.56 8.72
CA GLY A 269 26.78 31.05 9.51
C GLY A 269 26.52 29.62 10.00
N THR A 270 27.31 29.17 10.95
CA THR A 270 27.14 27.85 11.57
C THR A 270 25.86 27.79 12.38
N ALA A 271 25.05 26.73 12.24
CA ALA A 271 23.80 26.56 12.98
C ALA A 271 23.95 26.96 14.46
N ARG A 272 23.02 27.79 14.95
CA ARG A 272 23.02 28.24 16.35
C ARG A 272 22.93 27.01 17.24
N ALA A 273 23.86 26.87 18.18
CA ALA A 273 23.79 25.82 19.18
C ALA A 273 22.51 26.00 20.01
N ARG A 274 21.58 25.08 19.86
CA ARG A 274 20.30 25.03 20.57
C ARG A 274 20.20 23.70 21.32
N ASP A 275 19.59 23.73 22.49
CA ASP A 275 19.34 22.56 23.36
C ASP A 275 17.85 22.40 23.73
N ASP A 276 17.02 23.35 23.33
CA ASP A 276 15.59 23.44 23.64
C ASP A 276 14.69 22.62 22.70
N CYS A 277 15.24 21.81 21.80
CA CYS A 277 14.47 20.97 20.87
C CYS A 277 14.18 19.54 21.37
N SER A 278 14.76 19.16 22.51
CA SER A 278 14.73 17.77 23.01
C SER A 278 13.47 17.40 23.83
N TYR A 279 12.51 18.31 23.95
CA TYR A 279 11.31 18.08 24.74
C TYR A 279 10.23 17.34 23.93
N THR A 280 9.40 16.58 24.64
CA THR A 280 8.26 15.86 24.06
C THR A 280 7.07 16.82 23.89
N PRO A 281 6.59 17.07 22.65
CA PRO A 281 5.46 17.95 22.40
C PRO A 281 4.18 17.46 23.11
N PRO A 282 3.30 18.36 23.57
CA PRO A 282 1.96 17.98 24.01
C PRO A 282 1.09 17.60 22.79
N GLY A 283 0.00 16.86 22.99
CA GLY A 283 -0.92 16.47 21.90
C GLY A 283 -1.34 15.00 21.98
N THR A 284 -2.40 14.66 21.26
CA THR A 284 -2.91 13.28 21.19
C THR A 284 -2.19 12.50 20.11
N VAL A 285 -1.68 11.32 20.46
CA VAL A 285 -1.26 10.32 19.46
C VAL A 285 -2.53 9.75 18.84
N SER A 286 -2.78 10.05 17.57
CA SER A 286 -3.84 9.40 16.83
C SER A 286 -3.44 7.94 16.62
N SER A 287 -4.15 7.00 17.24
CA SER A 287 -4.04 5.60 16.82
C SER A 287 -4.87 5.45 15.55
N PRO A 288 -4.30 4.95 14.44
CA PRO A 288 -5.13 4.38 13.38
C PRO A 288 -6.05 3.37 14.07
N GLY A 289 -7.35 3.46 13.81
CA GLY A 289 -8.32 2.50 14.32
C GLY A 289 -7.77 1.09 14.07
N GLY A 290 -7.40 0.40 15.16
CA GLY A 290 -6.50 -0.74 15.09
C GLY A 290 -6.98 -1.79 14.10
N ARG A 291 -6.28 -1.91 12.97
CA ARG A 291 -6.21 -3.15 12.18
C ARG A 291 -4.94 -3.95 12.47
N GLY A 292 -4.17 -3.55 13.50
CA GLY A 292 -2.99 -4.30 13.94
C GLY A 292 -3.36 -5.44 14.87
N VAL A 293 -2.90 -6.67 14.57
CA VAL A 293 -2.71 -7.90 15.39
C VAL A 293 -3.90 -8.40 16.25
N SER A 294 -4.73 -7.54 16.84
CA SER A 294 -6.00 -7.91 17.47
C SER A 294 -7.00 -8.48 16.47
N ALA A 295 -6.94 -8.06 15.20
CA ALA A 295 -7.72 -8.67 14.11
C ALA A 295 -7.31 -10.14 13.84
N ILE A 296 -6.06 -10.51 14.16
CA ILE A 296 -5.56 -11.88 14.07
C ILE A 296 -5.96 -12.67 15.33
N ALA A 297 -5.95 -12.01 16.49
CA ALA A 297 -6.45 -12.58 17.75
C ALA A 297 -7.97 -12.85 17.75
N ASP A 298 -8.74 -12.31 16.82
CA ASP A 298 -10.18 -12.62 16.68
C ASP A 298 -10.45 -13.89 15.85
N LYS A 299 -9.44 -14.49 15.20
CA LYS A 299 -9.65 -15.70 14.37
C LYS A 299 -9.44 -17.03 15.08
N TRP A 300 -8.81 -17.09 16.26
CA TRP A 300 -8.70 -18.37 16.99
C TRP A 300 -10.08 -18.91 17.40
N LEU A 301 -11.04 -18.03 17.68
CA LEU A 301 -12.41 -18.41 17.99
C LEU A 301 -13.09 -19.08 16.77
N GLN A 302 -12.75 -18.65 15.55
CA GLN A 302 -13.24 -19.28 14.32
C GLN A 302 -12.67 -20.68 14.13
N TRP A 303 -11.36 -20.87 14.39
CA TRP A 303 -10.72 -22.19 14.36
C TRP A 303 -11.23 -23.12 15.47
N LEU A 304 -11.51 -22.58 16.66
CA LEU A 304 -12.14 -23.31 17.75
C LEU A 304 -13.59 -23.70 17.39
N LEU A 305 -14.38 -22.78 16.85
CA LEU A 305 -15.76 -23.05 16.41
C LEU A 305 -15.80 -24.04 15.25
N LEU A 306 -14.85 -23.98 14.31
CA LEU A 306 -14.67 -25.00 13.28
C LEU A 306 -14.32 -26.35 13.91
N GLY A 307 -13.38 -26.39 14.86
CA GLY A 307 -13.01 -27.62 15.58
C GLY A 307 -14.18 -28.23 16.36
N ILE A 308 -14.94 -27.40 17.08
CA ILE A 308 -16.17 -27.80 17.78
C ILE A 308 -17.22 -28.27 16.77
N GLY A 309 -17.37 -27.58 15.63
CA GLY A 309 -18.28 -27.95 14.55
C GLY A 309 -17.93 -29.30 13.91
N VAL A 310 -16.64 -29.57 13.69
CA VAL A 310 -16.13 -30.86 13.18
C VAL A 310 -16.38 -31.97 14.20
N VAL A 311 -16.08 -31.74 15.48
CA VAL A 311 -16.34 -32.73 16.54
C VAL A 311 -17.85 -32.97 16.71
N ALA A 312 -18.67 -31.91 16.69
CA ALA A 312 -20.12 -32.02 16.75
C ALA A 312 -20.66 -32.76 15.52
N ALA A 313 -20.18 -32.47 14.31
CA ALA A 313 -20.56 -33.17 13.09
C ALA A 313 -20.15 -34.65 13.12
N ILE A 314 -18.96 -34.98 13.63
CA ILE A 314 -18.52 -36.37 13.82
C ILE A 314 -19.44 -37.09 14.81
N LEU A 315 -19.75 -36.47 15.95
CA LEU A 315 -20.66 -37.04 16.95
C LEU A 315 -22.09 -37.21 16.39
N LEU A 316 -22.58 -36.25 15.63
CA LEU A 316 -23.90 -36.29 14.98
C LEU A 316 -23.93 -37.37 13.88
N LEU A 317 -22.87 -37.51 13.09
CA LEU A 317 -22.71 -38.59 12.11
C LEU A 317 -22.60 -39.97 12.77
N CYS A 318 -21.96 -40.08 13.93
CA CYS A 318 -21.92 -41.30 14.72
C CYS A 318 -23.30 -41.68 15.28
N CYS A 319 -24.05 -40.72 15.82
CA CYS A 319 -25.41 -40.95 16.34
C CYS A 319 -26.43 -41.22 15.22
N CYS A 320 -26.30 -40.57 14.08
CA CYS A 320 -27.19 -40.74 12.92
C CYS A 320 -26.72 -41.85 11.96
N ARG A 321 -25.61 -42.53 12.23
CA ARG A 321 -25.05 -43.59 11.36
C ARG A 321 -26.08 -44.67 11.04
N SER A 322 -26.88 -45.09 12.03
CA SER A 322 -27.91 -46.11 11.86
C SER A 322 -29.06 -45.66 10.96
N LEU A 323 -29.37 -44.35 10.93
CA LEU A 323 -30.41 -43.73 10.12
C LEU A 323 -29.93 -43.46 8.69
N VAL A 324 -28.72 -42.92 8.56
CA VAL A 324 -28.18 -42.40 7.30
C VAL A 324 -27.40 -43.48 6.51
N CYS A 325 -26.76 -44.41 7.22
CA CYS A 325 -25.99 -45.53 6.67
C CYS A 325 -26.43 -46.87 7.30
N PRO A 326 -27.68 -47.32 7.09
CA PRO A 326 -28.14 -48.59 7.64
C PRO A 326 -27.29 -49.75 7.09
N PRO A 327 -27.06 -50.82 7.86
CA PRO A 327 -26.15 -51.92 7.48
C PRO A 327 -26.54 -52.62 6.16
N LYS A 328 -27.84 -52.60 5.79
CA LYS A 328 -28.34 -53.14 4.51
C LYS A 328 -28.32 -52.14 3.34
N GLY A 329 -27.94 -50.89 3.60
CA GLY A 329 -28.02 -49.77 2.66
C GLY A 329 -29.45 -49.28 2.43
N SER A 330 -29.59 -47.99 2.14
CA SER A 330 -30.87 -47.33 1.88
C SER A 330 -30.93 -46.79 0.45
N VAL A 331 -31.83 -47.37 -0.35
CA VAL A 331 -32.15 -46.88 -1.71
C VAL A 331 -32.64 -45.43 -1.70
N PRO A 332 -33.63 -45.01 -0.87
CA PRO A 332 -34.12 -43.64 -0.92
C PRO A 332 -33.02 -42.63 -0.56
N ILE A 333 -32.16 -42.92 0.41
CA ILE A 333 -31.07 -42.01 0.80
C ILE A 333 -30.06 -41.84 -0.34
N LEU A 334 -29.57 -42.95 -0.91
CA LEU A 334 -28.61 -42.86 -2.02
C LEU A 334 -29.23 -42.19 -3.24
N ALA A 335 -30.51 -42.45 -3.53
CA ALA A 335 -31.22 -41.80 -4.63
C ALA A 335 -31.36 -40.29 -4.40
N THR A 336 -31.83 -39.86 -3.22
CA THR A 336 -32.00 -38.43 -2.90
C THR A 336 -30.69 -37.66 -2.99
N LEU A 337 -29.62 -38.17 -2.38
CA LEU A 337 -28.30 -37.51 -2.42
C LEU A 337 -27.75 -37.46 -3.85
N SER A 338 -27.87 -38.55 -4.61
CA SER A 338 -27.41 -38.60 -6.00
C SER A 338 -28.24 -37.66 -6.89
N THR A 339 -29.54 -37.54 -6.69
CA THR A 339 -30.38 -36.59 -7.43
C THR A 339 -30.01 -35.15 -7.11
N LEU A 340 -29.76 -34.82 -5.84
CA LEU A 340 -29.35 -33.47 -5.44
C LEU A 340 -28.01 -33.08 -6.09
N LEU A 341 -27.00 -33.96 -6.00
CA LEU A 341 -25.70 -33.72 -6.62
C LEU A 341 -25.78 -33.68 -8.16
N LEU A 342 -26.67 -34.47 -8.77
CA LEU A 342 -26.92 -34.40 -10.21
C LEU A 342 -27.44 -33.03 -10.61
N VAL A 343 -28.45 -32.50 -9.90
CA VAL A 343 -29.01 -31.17 -10.18
C VAL A 343 -27.96 -30.08 -9.98
N CYS A 344 -27.21 -30.12 -8.88
CA CYS A 344 -26.14 -29.15 -8.64
C CYS A 344 -25.03 -29.21 -9.70
N GLY A 345 -24.59 -30.41 -10.09
CA GLY A 345 -23.56 -30.59 -11.12
C GLY A 345 -24.02 -30.09 -12.50
N LEU A 346 -25.27 -30.38 -12.88
CA LEU A 346 -25.85 -29.87 -14.13
C LEU A 346 -26.04 -28.35 -14.10
N ALA A 347 -26.45 -27.79 -12.95
CA ALA A 347 -26.59 -26.35 -12.80
C ALA A 347 -25.23 -25.63 -12.94
N LEU A 348 -24.18 -26.14 -12.28
CA LEU A 348 -22.82 -25.59 -12.39
C LEU A 348 -22.28 -25.68 -13.83
N ALA A 349 -22.40 -26.85 -14.45
CA ALA A 349 -21.96 -27.05 -15.83
C ALA A 349 -22.76 -26.19 -16.83
N GLY A 350 -24.08 -26.12 -16.64
CA GLY A 350 -24.97 -25.32 -17.46
C GLY A 350 -24.70 -23.82 -17.34
N PHE A 351 -24.48 -23.32 -16.13
CA PHE A 351 -24.10 -21.93 -15.89
C PHE A 351 -22.74 -21.59 -16.52
N ALA A 352 -21.73 -22.41 -16.29
CA ALA A 352 -20.41 -22.21 -16.89
C ALA A 352 -20.46 -22.23 -18.43
N ALA A 353 -21.23 -23.16 -19.02
CA ALA A 353 -21.44 -23.22 -20.46
C ALA A 353 -22.22 -22.01 -20.99
N TYR A 354 -23.26 -21.55 -20.27
CA TYR A 354 -24.02 -20.34 -20.61
C TYR A 354 -23.10 -19.11 -20.70
N VAL A 355 -22.15 -18.98 -19.78
CA VAL A 355 -21.16 -17.90 -19.80
C VAL A 355 -20.16 -18.06 -20.94
N LEU A 356 -19.60 -19.26 -21.14
CA LEU A 356 -18.64 -19.54 -22.21
C LEU A 356 -19.21 -19.35 -23.62
N LEU A 357 -20.52 -19.55 -23.80
CA LEU A 357 -21.20 -19.38 -25.08
C LEU A 357 -21.56 -17.91 -25.37
N GLY A 358 -21.24 -16.96 -24.49
CA GLY A 358 -21.51 -15.55 -24.70
C GLY A 358 -23.01 -15.23 -24.77
N ALA A 359 -23.83 -15.94 -23.99
CA ALA A 359 -25.27 -15.72 -23.98
C ALA A 359 -25.61 -14.32 -23.43
N SER A 360 -26.73 -13.74 -23.88
CA SER A 360 -27.15 -12.39 -23.49
C SER A 360 -27.25 -12.25 -21.97
N GLY A 361 -26.48 -11.32 -21.39
CA GLY A 361 -26.40 -11.11 -19.93
C GLY A 361 -25.21 -11.80 -19.25
N ALA A 362 -24.41 -12.59 -19.97
CA ALA A 362 -23.23 -13.26 -19.43
C ALA A 362 -21.96 -12.40 -19.40
N GLU A 363 -21.98 -11.21 -20.01
CA GLU A 363 -20.80 -10.35 -20.19
C GLU A 363 -20.11 -10.02 -18.85
N PHE A 364 -20.91 -9.74 -17.82
CA PHE A 364 -20.43 -9.54 -16.45
C PHE A 364 -19.63 -10.74 -15.92
N PHE A 365 -20.17 -11.95 -16.06
CA PHE A 365 -19.54 -13.18 -15.55
C PHE A 365 -18.34 -13.63 -16.37
N SER A 366 -18.32 -13.38 -17.68
CA SER A 366 -17.16 -13.62 -18.52
C SER A 366 -16.01 -12.65 -18.24
N GLY A 367 -16.33 -11.44 -17.76
CA GLY A 367 -15.33 -10.49 -17.27
C GLY A 367 -14.77 -10.85 -15.90
N LEU A 368 -15.63 -11.36 -15.01
CA LEU A 368 -15.28 -11.75 -13.64
C LEU A 368 -14.48 -13.06 -13.57
N PHE A 369 -14.83 -14.05 -14.39
CA PHE A 369 -14.19 -15.37 -14.39
C PHE A 369 -13.47 -15.60 -15.71
N GLY A 370 -12.15 -15.79 -15.65
CA GLY A 370 -11.34 -16.13 -16.82
C GLY A 370 -11.81 -17.42 -17.51
N THR A 371 -11.62 -17.49 -18.83
CA THR A 371 -11.98 -18.66 -19.64
C THR A 371 -11.48 -20.00 -19.07
N PRO A 372 -10.24 -20.11 -18.56
CA PRO A 372 -9.77 -21.36 -17.93
C PRO A 372 -10.62 -21.76 -16.71
N THR A 373 -10.95 -20.80 -15.85
CA THR A 373 -11.77 -21.00 -14.64
C THR A 373 -13.16 -21.51 -15.01
N LEU A 374 -13.78 -20.93 -16.03
CA LEU A 374 -15.09 -21.34 -16.52
C LEU A 374 -15.07 -22.75 -17.14
N ILE A 375 -14.01 -23.09 -17.90
CA ILE A 375 -13.83 -24.45 -18.43
C ILE A 375 -13.66 -25.47 -17.29
N SER A 376 -12.85 -25.14 -16.27
CA SER A 376 -12.68 -25.98 -15.10
C SER A 376 -13.99 -26.18 -14.32
N ALA A 377 -14.77 -25.12 -14.14
CA ALA A 377 -16.08 -25.19 -13.49
C ALA A 377 -17.06 -26.06 -14.29
N ALA A 378 -17.10 -25.91 -15.63
CA ALA A 378 -17.92 -26.74 -16.51
C ALA A 378 -17.55 -28.23 -16.41
N ALA A 379 -16.25 -28.53 -16.45
CA ALA A 379 -15.73 -29.89 -16.33
C ALA A 379 -16.03 -30.51 -14.95
N ALA A 380 -15.86 -29.75 -13.87
CA ALA A 380 -16.18 -30.19 -12.52
C ALA A 380 -17.67 -30.49 -12.34
N GLY A 381 -18.55 -29.60 -12.82
CA GLY A 381 -20.00 -29.81 -12.78
C GLY A 381 -20.44 -31.04 -13.58
N ALA A 382 -19.90 -31.22 -14.79
CA ALA A 382 -20.20 -32.37 -15.64
C ALA A 382 -19.69 -33.69 -15.01
N PHE A 383 -18.54 -33.66 -14.37
CA PHE A 383 -17.99 -34.81 -13.64
C PHE A 383 -18.90 -35.21 -12.47
N VAL A 384 -19.29 -34.27 -11.60
CA VAL A 384 -20.21 -34.52 -10.48
C VAL A 384 -21.56 -35.06 -10.96
N ALA A 385 -22.10 -34.49 -12.03
CA ALA A 385 -23.34 -34.99 -12.66
C ALA A 385 -23.19 -36.44 -13.16
N SER A 386 -22.06 -36.77 -13.79
CA SER A 386 -21.78 -38.11 -14.31
C SER A 386 -21.66 -39.15 -13.20
N LEU A 387 -20.97 -38.84 -12.10
CA LEU A 387 -20.86 -39.72 -10.92
C LEU A 387 -22.24 -39.98 -10.28
N SER A 388 -23.06 -38.93 -10.23
CA SER A 388 -24.40 -38.99 -9.66
C SER A 388 -25.34 -39.82 -10.52
N ALA A 389 -25.30 -39.66 -11.85
CA ALA A 389 -26.06 -40.46 -12.80
C ALA A 389 -25.66 -41.96 -12.74
N LEU A 390 -24.37 -42.27 -12.60
CA LEU A 390 -23.90 -43.65 -12.47
C LEU A 390 -24.44 -44.33 -11.19
N SER A 391 -24.53 -43.57 -10.10
CA SER A 391 -25.11 -44.04 -8.83
C SER A 391 -26.60 -44.36 -8.98
N LEU A 392 -27.35 -43.48 -9.66
CA LEU A 392 -28.76 -43.69 -9.97
C LEU A 392 -28.97 -44.89 -10.91
N LEU A 393 -28.15 -45.05 -11.95
CA LEU A 393 -28.17 -46.22 -12.84
C LEU A 393 -27.90 -47.52 -12.08
N GLY A 394 -26.97 -47.51 -11.13
CA GLY A 394 -26.70 -48.64 -10.24
C GLY A 394 -27.91 -49.06 -9.40
N ILE A 395 -28.68 -48.08 -8.91
CA ILE A 395 -29.94 -48.34 -8.18
C ILE A 395 -31.02 -48.87 -9.13
N CYS A 396 -31.32 -48.15 -10.22
CA CYS A 396 -32.41 -48.46 -11.14
C CYS A 396 -32.24 -49.84 -11.79
N CYS A 397 -31.04 -50.16 -12.25
CA CYS A 397 -30.74 -51.43 -12.89
C CYS A 397 -30.32 -52.53 -11.90
N ARG A 398 -30.27 -52.23 -10.58
CA ARG A 398 -29.71 -53.11 -9.54
C ARG A 398 -28.34 -53.69 -9.91
N SER A 399 -27.52 -52.88 -10.60
CA SER A 399 -26.23 -53.31 -11.14
C SER A 399 -25.11 -53.17 -10.11
N THR A 400 -24.54 -54.31 -9.70
CA THR A 400 -23.42 -54.34 -8.74
C THR A 400 -22.12 -53.77 -9.31
N CYS A 401 -21.95 -53.83 -10.64
CA CYS A 401 -20.81 -53.26 -11.34
C CYS A 401 -20.88 -51.72 -11.37
N ALA A 402 -22.05 -51.16 -11.71
CA ALA A 402 -22.26 -49.71 -11.71
C ALA A 402 -22.11 -49.09 -10.31
N LEU A 403 -22.61 -49.76 -9.26
CA LEU A 403 -22.41 -49.33 -7.88
C LEU A 403 -20.94 -49.38 -7.44
N LEU A 404 -20.18 -50.38 -7.89
CA LEU A 404 -18.74 -50.48 -7.60
C LEU A 404 -17.95 -49.40 -8.33
N LEU A 405 -18.27 -49.15 -9.61
CA LEU A 405 -17.61 -48.10 -10.40
C LEU A 405 -17.92 -46.71 -9.82
N SER A 406 -19.17 -46.45 -9.43
CA SER A 406 -19.54 -45.21 -8.73
C SER A 406 -18.73 -45.05 -7.44
N PHE A 407 -18.66 -46.08 -6.60
CA PHE A 407 -17.86 -46.04 -5.37
C PHE A 407 -16.38 -45.71 -5.63
N SER A 408 -15.74 -46.39 -6.58
CA SER A 408 -14.33 -46.16 -6.91
C SER A 408 -14.07 -44.73 -7.39
N LEU A 409 -14.96 -44.19 -8.24
CA LEU A 409 -14.82 -42.83 -8.75
C LEU A 409 -15.10 -41.77 -7.67
N GLN A 410 -16.03 -42.03 -6.75
CA GLN A 410 -16.30 -41.15 -5.60
C GLN A 410 -15.12 -41.08 -4.63
N ILE A 411 -14.37 -42.17 -4.44
CA ILE A 411 -13.11 -42.14 -3.67
C ILE A 411 -12.10 -41.20 -4.32
N VAL A 412 -11.90 -41.32 -5.63
CA VAL A 412 -10.95 -40.47 -6.36
C VAL A 412 -11.39 -39.00 -6.28
N ALA A 413 -12.69 -38.73 -6.43
CA ALA A 413 -13.26 -37.39 -6.30
C ALA A 413 -13.02 -36.80 -4.90
N LEU A 414 -13.22 -37.59 -3.84
CA LEU A 414 -12.97 -37.16 -2.46
C LEU A 414 -11.49 -36.80 -2.23
N PHE A 415 -10.56 -37.62 -2.70
CA PHE A 415 -9.13 -37.30 -2.59
C PHE A 415 -8.75 -36.05 -3.37
N ALA A 416 -9.30 -35.86 -4.57
CA ALA A 416 -9.08 -34.66 -5.36
C ALA A 416 -9.63 -33.42 -4.65
N GLU A 417 -10.82 -33.50 -4.06
CA GLU A 417 -11.45 -32.42 -3.29
C GLU A 417 -10.62 -32.04 -2.05
N LEU A 418 -10.18 -33.03 -1.26
CA LEU A 418 -9.35 -32.78 -0.08
C LEU A 418 -7.99 -32.17 -0.45
N THR A 419 -7.40 -32.61 -1.56
CA THR A 419 -6.14 -32.05 -2.08
C THR A 419 -6.36 -30.61 -2.53
N ALA A 420 -7.42 -30.31 -3.27
CA ALA A 420 -7.75 -28.97 -3.72
C ALA A 420 -8.01 -28.02 -2.53
N ALA A 421 -8.72 -28.48 -1.49
CA ALA A 421 -8.95 -27.72 -0.27
C ALA A 421 -7.64 -27.42 0.49
N ALA A 422 -6.75 -28.41 0.61
CA ALA A 422 -5.44 -28.23 1.25
C ALA A 422 -4.55 -27.25 0.47
N VAL A 423 -4.55 -27.35 -0.86
CA VAL A 423 -3.84 -26.42 -1.75
C VAL A 423 -4.38 -25.01 -1.58
N LEU A 424 -5.71 -24.81 -1.64
CA LEU A 424 -6.32 -23.49 -1.46
C LEU A 424 -5.96 -22.89 -0.09
N ALA A 425 -6.01 -23.67 0.99
CA ALA A 425 -5.62 -23.21 2.32
C ALA A 425 -4.14 -22.80 2.38
N TYR A 426 -3.24 -23.56 1.73
CA TYR A 426 -1.83 -23.20 1.62
C TYR A 426 -1.64 -21.88 0.86
N TYR A 427 -2.32 -21.67 -0.27
CA TYR A 427 -2.21 -20.43 -1.04
C TYR A 427 -2.73 -19.22 -0.26
N VAL A 428 -3.89 -19.33 0.43
CA VAL A 428 -4.42 -18.26 1.28
C VAL A 428 -3.45 -17.92 2.42
N TRP A 429 -2.86 -18.94 3.06
CA TRP A 429 -1.86 -18.74 4.10
C TRP A 429 -0.60 -18.06 3.56
N SER A 430 -0.07 -18.53 2.42
CA SER A 430 1.16 -17.99 1.83
C SER A 430 1.00 -16.54 1.37
N LEU A 431 -0.19 -16.14 0.90
CA LEU A 431 -0.48 -14.75 0.54
C LEU A 431 -0.52 -13.85 1.78
N ASN A 432 -1.03 -14.34 2.91
CA ASN A 432 -1.10 -13.59 4.16
C ASN A 432 0.28 -13.36 4.80
N ASP A 433 1.10 -14.43 4.87
CA ASP A 433 2.47 -14.39 5.42
C ASP A 433 3.33 -13.33 4.69
N VAL A 434 3.17 -13.25 3.38
CA VAL A 434 3.91 -12.31 2.52
C VAL A 434 3.34 -10.88 2.55
N ALA A 435 2.05 -10.69 2.85
CA ALA A 435 1.49 -9.36 3.07
C ALA A 435 2.07 -8.73 4.35
N SER A 436 2.26 -9.52 5.42
CA SER A 436 2.90 -9.07 6.66
C SER A 436 4.41 -8.84 6.54
N ASP A 437 5.10 -9.56 5.64
CA ASP A 437 6.57 -9.50 5.50
C ASP A 437 7.07 -8.51 4.42
N SER A 438 6.16 -7.73 3.82
CA SER A 438 6.44 -6.77 2.71
C SER A 438 7.60 -5.78 2.98
N LEU A 439 7.97 -5.59 4.25
CA LEU A 439 9.08 -4.73 4.69
C LEU A 439 10.48 -5.32 4.46
N GLN A 440 10.65 -6.63 4.31
CA GLN A 440 11.99 -7.24 4.17
C GLN A 440 12.50 -7.30 2.71
N THR A 441 11.60 -7.43 1.74
CA THR A 441 11.92 -7.70 0.34
C THR A 441 12.48 -6.52 -0.46
N VAL A 442 12.38 -5.28 0.04
CA VAL A 442 13.00 -4.11 -0.61
C VAL A 442 14.51 -4.03 -0.31
N SER A 443 14.99 -4.74 0.72
CA SER A 443 16.40 -4.68 1.17
C SER A 443 17.33 -5.72 0.53
N SER A 444 16.78 -6.77 -0.08
CA SER A 444 17.55 -7.88 -0.65
C SER A 444 17.38 -7.93 -2.17
N ALA A 445 18.27 -7.26 -2.91
CA ALA A 445 18.31 -7.19 -4.36
C ALA A 445 18.66 -8.53 -5.08
N GLY A 446 18.17 -9.68 -4.58
CA GLY A 446 18.53 -11.00 -5.11
C GLY A 446 17.54 -12.14 -4.88
N GLU A 447 16.55 -12.01 -3.99
CA GLU A 447 15.50 -13.02 -3.78
C GLU A 447 14.14 -12.38 -4.10
N GLY A 448 13.39 -13.00 -5.02
CA GLY A 448 12.05 -12.53 -5.37
C GLY A 448 11.08 -12.66 -4.19
N ARG A 449 10.02 -11.84 -4.17
CA ARG A 449 9.01 -11.80 -3.08
C ARG A 449 8.43 -13.18 -2.71
N TYR A 450 8.40 -14.11 -3.65
CA TYR A 450 7.86 -15.46 -3.49
C TYR A 450 8.91 -16.59 -3.64
N ASP A 451 10.20 -16.24 -3.63
CA ASP A 451 11.29 -17.20 -3.89
C ASP A 451 11.28 -18.35 -2.85
N GLY A 452 11.49 -19.57 -3.31
CA GLY A 452 11.44 -20.78 -2.49
C GLY A 452 10.04 -21.25 -2.05
N ARG A 453 8.95 -20.55 -2.40
CA ARG A 453 7.57 -20.98 -2.09
C ARG A 453 7.05 -21.97 -3.15
N LEU A 454 6.24 -22.95 -2.72
CA LEU A 454 5.54 -23.84 -3.65
C LEU A 454 4.57 -23.02 -4.52
N GLY A 455 4.79 -23.01 -5.84
CA GLY A 455 3.96 -22.24 -6.76
C GLY A 455 4.35 -20.76 -6.87
N GLU A 456 5.60 -20.39 -6.62
CA GLU A 456 6.16 -19.03 -6.78
C GLU A 456 5.66 -18.30 -8.04
N THR A 457 5.72 -18.94 -9.21
CA THR A 457 5.24 -18.35 -10.47
C THR A 457 3.74 -18.05 -10.45
N VAL A 458 2.94 -18.92 -9.84
CA VAL A 458 1.50 -18.70 -9.73
C VAL A 458 1.20 -17.56 -8.77
N LEU A 459 1.94 -17.46 -7.67
CA LEU A 459 1.80 -16.38 -6.69
C LEU A 459 2.14 -15.01 -7.31
N SER A 460 3.25 -14.92 -8.06
CA SER A 460 3.62 -13.69 -8.76
C SER A 460 2.61 -13.31 -9.83
N GLU A 461 2.07 -14.27 -10.58
CA GLU A 461 1.01 -14.03 -11.57
C GLU A 461 -0.30 -13.53 -10.93
N VAL A 462 -0.69 -14.09 -9.78
CA VAL A 462 -1.88 -13.64 -9.04
C VAL A 462 -1.69 -12.21 -8.53
N GLU A 463 -0.52 -11.88 -7.97
CA GLU A 463 -0.20 -10.52 -7.54
C GLU A 463 -0.18 -9.54 -8.74
N GLY A 464 0.43 -9.95 -9.86
CA GLY A 464 0.45 -9.17 -11.09
C GLY A 464 -0.96 -8.90 -11.63
N PHE A 465 -1.86 -9.89 -11.54
CA PHE A 465 -3.27 -9.73 -11.90
C PHE A 465 -4.01 -8.78 -10.96
N ALA A 466 -3.80 -8.89 -9.64
CA ALA A 466 -4.37 -7.99 -8.64
C ALA A 466 -3.91 -6.54 -8.88
N CYS A 467 -2.61 -6.34 -9.11
CA CYS A 467 -2.06 -5.02 -9.42
C CYS A 467 -2.63 -4.42 -10.71
N ARG A 468 -2.79 -5.22 -11.78
CA ARG A 468 -3.44 -4.74 -13.01
C ARG A 468 -4.92 -4.45 -12.83
N THR A 469 -5.58 -5.16 -11.92
CA THR A 469 -6.96 -4.85 -11.52
C THR A 469 -7.03 -3.48 -10.85
N TYR A 470 -6.13 -3.21 -9.92
CA TYR A 470 -6.00 -1.90 -9.28
C TYR A 470 -5.73 -0.79 -10.31
N GLN A 471 -4.77 -0.99 -11.23
CA GLN A 471 -4.49 -0.04 -12.31
C GLN A 471 -5.66 0.16 -13.27
N LEU A 472 -6.47 -0.86 -13.52
CA LEU A 472 -7.62 -0.73 -14.41
C LEU A 472 -8.76 0.04 -13.75
N CYS A 473 -9.05 -0.30 -12.49
CA CYS A 473 -10.26 0.17 -11.83
C CYS A 473 -10.07 1.48 -11.08
N CYS A 474 -8.94 1.63 -10.39
CA CYS A 474 -8.66 2.80 -9.58
C CYS A 474 -7.91 3.90 -10.33
N ARG A 475 -7.47 3.70 -11.57
CA ARG A 475 -6.75 4.75 -12.29
C ARG A 475 -7.57 6.04 -12.39
N ASP A 476 -6.96 7.17 -12.01
CA ASP A 476 -7.60 8.48 -12.06
C ASP A 476 -8.07 8.79 -13.50
N PRO A 477 -9.40 8.96 -13.73
CA PRO A 477 -9.96 9.27 -15.04
C PRO A 477 -9.40 10.56 -15.67
N ARG A 478 -8.86 11.48 -14.86
CA ARG A 478 -8.25 12.74 -15.33
C ARG A 478 -6.99 12.49 -16.14
N LEU A 479 -6.24 11.43 -15.85
CA LEU A 479 -5.04 11.07 -16.62
C LEU A 479 -5.43 10.76 -18.08
N ASP A 480 -6.48 9.99 -18.28
CA ASP A 480 -6.91 9.60 -19.62
C ASP A 480 -7.51 10.80 -20.38
N GLN A 481 -8.17 11.72 -19.67
CA GLN A 481 -8.65 13.00 -20.24
C GLN A 481 -7.49 13.91 -20.67
N MET A 482 -6.41 13.98 -19.88
CA MET A 482 -5.19 14.74 -20.22
C MET A 482 -4.49 14.17 -21.45
N ALA A 483 -4.43 12.85 -21.59
CA ALA A 483 -3.86 12.18 -22.76
C ALA A 483 -4.59 12.57 -24.06
N MET A 484 -5.93 12.60 -24.01
CA MET A 484 -6.77 12.98 -25.14
C MET A 484 -6.64 14.47 -25.48
N ALA A 485 -6.46 15.33 -24.47
CA ALA A 485 -6.27 16.77 -24.67
C ALA A 485 -4.91 17.12 -25.29
N ASN A 486 -3.83 16.42 -24.90
CA ASN A 486 -2.48 16.68 -25.37
C ASN A 486 -2.08 15.90 -26.65
N GLY A 487 -2.94 15.00 -27.14
CA GLY A 487 -2.68 14.23 -28.36
C GLY A 487 -1.47 13.29 -28.27
N THR A 488 -1.04 12.92 -27.06
CA THR A 488 0.12 12.06 -26.82
C THR A 488 -0.27 10.59 -26.89
N ALA A 489 0.55 9.77 -27.55
CA ALA A 489 0.34 8.32 -27.66
C ALA A 489 0.70 7.55 -26.37
N ALA A 490 1.44 8.18 -25.44
CA ALA A 490 1.78 7.61 -24.14
C ALA A 490 0.69 7.97 -23.12
N ALA A 491 0.20 6.96 -22.39
CA ALA A 491 -0.71 7.18 -21.28
C ALA A 491 0.05 7.99 -20.19
N PRO A 492 -0.46 9.15 -19.77
CA PRO A 492 0.21 9.97 -18.76
C PRO A 492 0.24 9.22 -17.43
N THR A 493 1.29 9.46 -16.69
CA THR A 493 1.54 8.87 -15.39
C THR A 493 1.31 9.92 -14.29
N CYS A 494 1.04 9.49 -13.06
CA CYS A 494 0.83 10.37 -11.92
C CYS A 494 2.09 11.19 -11.62
N LEU A 495 3.27 10.59 -11.81
CA LEU A 495 4.55 11.27 -11.76
C LEU A 495 5.01 11.59 -13.18
N GLU A 496 5.23 12.87 -13.48
CA GLU A 496 5.99 13.24 -14.68
C GLU A 496 7.46 12.91 -14.45
N ALA A 497 8.09 12.23 -15.41
CA ALA A 497 9.52 12.03 -15.39
C ALA A 497 10.22 13.39 -15.35
N ILE A 498 11.20 13.56 -14.46
CA ILE A 498 12.07 14.74 -14.42
C ILE A 498 12.58 15.00 -15.85
N GLU A 499 12.41 16.24 -16.35
CA GLU A 499 12.89 16.62 -17.68
C GLU A 499 14.33 16.13 -17.88
N GLY A 500 14.53 15.21 -18.83
CA GLY A 500 15.85 14.72 -19.25
C GLY A 500 16.29 13.34 -18.74
N GLY A 501 15.52 12.66 -17.88
CA GLY A 501 15.91 11.34 -17.34
C GLY A 501 14.89 10.22 -17.61
N ALA A 502 15.38 8.99 -17.82
CA ALA A 502 14.53 7.81 -17.64
C ALA A 502 14.13 7.73 -16.15
N PRO A 503 12.86 7.43 -15.83
CA PRO A 503 12.42 7.33 -14.43
C PRO A 503 13.23 6.22 -13.73
N ASP A 504 13.83 6.56 -12.59
CA ASP A 504 14.52 5.60 -11.73
C ASP A 504 13.52 4.58 -11.18
N ILE A 505 14.00 3.40 -10.78
CA ILE A 505 13.16 2.32 -10.26
C ILE A 505 12.33 2.79 -9.05
N THR A 506 12.88 3.72 -8.26
CA THR A 506 12.21 4.36 -7.13
C THR A 506 10.98 5.18 -7.59
N THR A 507 11.12 5.95 -8.66
CA THR A 507 10.00 6.69 -9.27
C THR A 507 8.95 5.74 -9.85
N ILE A 508 9.37 4.65 -10.49
CA ILE A 508 8.46 3.64 -11.02
C ILE A 508 7.69 2.94 -9.90
N LEU A 509 8.35 2.64 -8.78
CA LEU A 509 7.74 1.98 -7.63
C LEU A 509 6.86 2.95 -6.81
N ALA A 510 7.12 4.25 -6.83
CA ALA A 510 6.26 5.25 -6.22
C ALA A 510 4.99 5.52 -7.06
N ASP A 511 5.08 5.35 -8.39
CA ASP A 511 4.00 5.64 -9.31
C ASP A 511 3.18 4.40 -9.71
N ALA A 512 2.06 4.18 -9.02
CA ALA A 512 1.14 3.10 -9.34
C ALA A 512 0.52 3.19 -10.75
N SER A 513 0.53 4.35 -11.39
CA SER A 513 0.05 4.53 -12.77
C SER A 513 1.08 4.10 -13.83
N SER A 514 2.35 3.91 -13.41
CA SER A 514 3.42 3.52 -14.31
C SER A 514 3.12 2.17 -14.96
N PRO A 515 3.30 2.03 -16.28
CA PRO A 515 3.10 0.75 -16.97
C PRO A 515 4.02 -0.37 -16.44
N GLN A 516 5.13 -0.01 -15.79
CA GLN A 516 6.09 -0.97 -15.23
C GLN A 516 5.87 -1.26 -13.74
N PHE A 517 5.03 -0.49 -13.03
CA PHE A 517 4.80 -0.64 -11.59
C PHE A 517 4.46 -2.09 -11.21
N CYS A 518 3.41 -2.67 -11.81
CA CYS A 518 2.98 -4.03 -11.50
C CYS A 518 4.04 -5.08 -11.83
N ARG A 519 4.88 -4.85 -12.83
CA ARG A 519 5.96 -5.78 -13.18
C ARG A 519 7.04 -5.79 -12.11
N TYR A 520 7.42 -4.62 -11.60
CA TYR A 520 8.45 -4.52 -10.57
C TYR A 520 7.96 -4.98 -9.20
N ILE A 521 6.70 -4.69 -8.85
CA ILE A 521 6.11 -5.16 -7.59
C ILE A 521 5.92 -6.68 -7.56
N SER A 522 5.30 -7.26 -8.60
CA SER A 522 4.93 -8.67 -8.59
C SER A 522 6.03 -9.61 -9.07
N GLY A 523 7.01 -9.09 -9.83
CA GLY A 523 7.95 -9.91 -10.58
C GLY A 523 7.31 -10.67 -11.76
N SER A 524 6.01 -10.49 -12.02
CA SER A 524 5.30 -11.20 -13.07
C SER A 524 5.63 -10.69 -14.47
N SER A 525 5.83 -11.63 -15.39
CA SER A 525 5.91 -11.34 -16.84
C SER A 525 4.54 -11.29 -17.53
N VAL A 526 3.46 -11.59 -16.81
CA VAL A 526 2.11 -11.68 -17.39
C VAL A 526 1.52 -10.29 -17.61
N THR A 527 0.97 -10.09 -18.81
CA THR A 527 0.40 -8.81 -19.28
C THR A 527 -1.12 -8.83 -19.37
N THR A 528 -1.78 -9.89 -18.91
CA THR A 528 -3.24 -10.02 -18.96
C THR A 528 -3.90 -8.93 -18.12
N VAL A 529 -4.69 -8.07 -18.77
CA VAL A 529 -5.49 -7.04 -18.11
C VAL A 529 -6.90 -7.60 -17.90
N PRO A 530 -7.51 -7.42 -16.72
CA PRO A 530 -8.90 -7.82 -16.49
C PRO A 530 -9.87 -7.08 -17.41
N ALA A 531 -11.08 -7.62 -17.59
CA ALA A 531 -12.13 -6.93 -18.34
C ALA A 531 -12.63 -5.71 -17.55
N ALA A 532 -13.08 -4.64 -18.22
CA ALA A 532 -13.58 -3.43 -17.56
C ALA A 532 -14.74 -3.70 -16.59
N ALA A 533 -15.60 -4.69 -16.88
CA ALA A 533 -16.69 -5.12 -15.99
C ALA A 533 -16.23 -5.65 -14.63
N THR A 534 -14.94 -5.94 -14.47
CA THR A 534 -14.34 -6.34 -13.17
C THR A 534 -14.46 -5.21 -12.14
N CYS A 535 -14.46 -3.95 -12.57
CA CYS A 535 -14.51 -2.81 -11.66
C CYS A 535 -15.87 -2.67 -10.97
N ASP A 536 -16.96 -2.94 -11.68
CA ASP A 536 -18.31 -2.98 -11.10
C ASP A 536 -18.46 -4.13 -10.09
N ALA A 537 -17.74 -5.23 -10.34
CA ALA A 537 -17.75 -6.37 -9.43
C ALA A 537 -16.96 -6.10 -8.14
N LEU A 538 -15.92 -5.27 -8.17
CA LEU A 538 -15.08 -4.97 -7.00
C LEU A 538 -15.88 -4.31 -5.87
N GLU A 539 -16.74 -3.34 -6.19
CA GLU A 539 -17.61 -2.70 -5.19
C GLU A 539 -18.59 -3.69 -4.54
N TRP A 540 -19.05 -4.68 -5.31
CA TRP A 540 -19.90 -5.75 -4.77
C TRP A 540 -19.11 -6.75 -3.91
N LEU A 541 -17.87 -7.04 -4.31
CA LEU A 541 -17.05 -8.07 -3.70
C LEU A 541 -16.42 -7.59 -2.39
N LEU A 542 -15.85 -6.38 -2.37
CA LEU A 542 -15.04 -5.85 -1.28
C LEU A 542 -15.87 -4.92 -0.36
N PRO A 543 -16.17 -5.32 0.89
CA PRO A 543 -16.94 -4.48 1.80
C PRO A 543 -16.19 -3.18 2.11
N GLY A 544 -16.81 -2.03 1.85
CA GLY A 544 -16.23 -0.71 2.13
C GLY A 544 -15.26 -0.20 1.05
N PHE A 545 -15.15 -0.87 -0.08
CA PHE A 545 -14.45 -0.35 -1.26
C PHE A 545 -15.40 0.54 -2.08
N GLU A 546 -15.05 1.81 -2.22
CA GLU A 546 -15.76 2.75 -3.10
C GLU A 546 -14.87 3.08 -4.30
N LEU A 547 -15.31 2.74 -5.51
CA LEU A 547 -14.53 2.99 -6.73
C LEU A 547 -14.24 4.49 -6.95
N PRO A 548 -15.19 5.43 -6.71
CA PRO A 548 -14.91 6.85 -6.88
C PRO A 548 -13.84 7.38 -5.92
N GLU A 549 -13.79 6.86 -4.70
CA GLU A 549 -12.75 7.20 -3.72
C GLU A 549 -11.39 6.66 -4.16
N CYS A 550 -11.34 5.38 -4.58
CA CYS A 550 -10.12 4.78 -5.10
C CYS A 550 -9.56 5.57 -6.30
N GLN A 551 -10.43 6.03 -7.21
CA GLN A 551 -10.06 6.83 -8.38
C GLN A 551 -9.56 8.23 -8.03
N ARG A 552 -10.18 8.87 -7.03
CA ARG A 552 -9.77 10.19 -6.54
C ARG A 552 -8.39 10.14 -5.91
N ASP A 553 -8.12 9.11 -5.13
CA ASP A 553 -6.92 9.03 -4.29
C ASP A 553 -5.77 8.30 -4.98
N PHE A 554 -6.00 7.65 -6.11
CA PHE A 554 -5.03 6.81 -6.83
C PHE A 554 -3.63 7.41 -6.97
N CYS A 555 -3.54 8.64 -7.46
CA CYS A 555 -2.25 9.30 -7.65
C CYS A 555 -1.63 9.82 -6.36
N ALA A 556 -2.45 10.16 -5.35
CA ALA A 556 -1.97 10.64 -4.05
C ALA A 556 -1.49 9.47 -3.17
N ALA A 557 -2.17 8.34 -3.25
CA ALA A 557 -1.87 7.12 -2.50
C ALA A 557 -0.71 6.32 -3.13
N GLY A 558 -0.52 6.38 -4.45
CA GLY A 558 0.60 5.73 -5.13
C GLY A 558 0.69 4.24 -4.81
N ALA A 559 1.89 3.79 -4.39
CA ALA A 559 2.14 2.41 -4.00
C ALA A 559 1.35 1.98 -2.74
N ASP A 560 1.12 2.88 -1.79
CA ASP A 560 0.39 2.58 -0.55
C ASP A 560 -1.07 2.23 -0.87
N GLY A 561 -1.70 2.94 -1.80
CA GLY A 561 -3.07 2.64 -2.24
C GLY A 561 -3.20 1.24 -2.87
N TYR A 562 -2.16 0.78 -3.57
CA TYR A 562 -2.12 -0.60 -4.06
C TYR A 562 -2.01 -1.61 -2.91
N LEU A 563 -1.20 -1.34 -1.90
CA LEU A 563 -1.07 -2.24 -0.74
C LEU A 563 -2.40 -2.34 0.04
N ASP A 564 -3.08 -1.21 0.25
CA ASP A 564 -4.40 -1.16 0.88
C ASP A 564 -5.44 -1.95 0.05
N PHE A 565 -5.39 -1.85 -1.28
CA PHE A 565 -6.22 -2.66 -2.18
C PHE A 565 -5.95 -4.17 -2.03
N VAL A 566 -4.68 -4.57 -1.99
CA VAL A 566 -4.30 -5.98 -1.80
C VAL A 566 -4.76 -6.48 -0.44
N GLU A 567 -4.62 -5.68 0.61
CA GLU A 567 -5.11 -6.01 1.96
C GLU A 567 -6.63 -6.23 1.96
N ALA A 568 -7.40 -5.35 1.32
CA ALA A 568 -8.85 -5.50 1.19
C ALA A 568 -9.25 -6.79 0.45
N VAL A 569 -8.54 -7.13 -0.63
CA VAL A 569 -8.74 -8.39 -1.37
C VAL A 569 -8.43 -9.59 -0.49
N ILE A 570 -7.32 -9.56 0.26
CA ILE A 570 -6.93 -10.64 1.18
C ILE A 570 -7.96 -10.79 2.31
N GLU A 571 -8.40 -9.70 2.94
CA GLU A 571 -9.42 -9.70 3.99
C GLU A 571 -10.72 -10.34 3.48
N TRP A 572 -11.16 -9.97 2.27
CA TRP A 572 -12.31 -10.59 1.62
C TRP A 572 -12.11 -12.09 1.42
N MET A 573 -10.97 -12.51 0.85
CA MET A 573 -10.67 -13.93 0.62
C MET A 573 -10.71 -14.70 1.93
N GLN A 574 -10.15 -14.17 3.00
CA GLN A 574 -10.12 -14.81 4.31
C GLN A 574 -11.52 -14.93 4.92
N SER A 575 -12.36 -13.90 4.81
CA SER A 575 -13.73 -13.95 5.34
C SER A 575 -14.59 -15.02 4.64
N ASN A 576 -14.35 -15.27 3.35
CA ASN A 576 -15.07 -16.27 2.57
C ASN A 576 -14.44 -17.67 2.62
N THR A 577 -13.16 -17.80 3.00
CA THR A 577 -12.46 -19.10 3.10
C THR A 577 -13.17 -20.07 4.05
N ILE A 578 -13.77 -19.57 5.13
CA ILE A 578 -14.54 -20.40 6.07
C ILE A 578 -15.79 -20.97 5.40
N ALA A 579 -16.51 -20.16 4.63
CA ALA A 579 -17.70 -20.61 3.91
C ALA A 579 -17.36 -21.62 2.82
N ILE A 580 -16.26 -21.40 2.10
CA ILE A 580 -15.74 -22.34 1.09
C ILE A 580 -15.33 -23.66 1.75
N GLY A 581 -14.55 -23.60 2.83
CA GLY A 581 -14.12 -24.78 3.59
C GLY A 581 -15.29 -25.55 4.20
N ALA A 582 -16.29 -24.86 4.75
CA ALA A 582 -17.52 -25.48 5.24
C ALA A 582 -18.31 -26.17 4.13
N THR A 583 -18.37 -25.56 2.94
CA THR A 583 -19.04 -26.14 1.77
C THR A 583 -18.33 -27.42 1.31
N CYS A 584 -17.01 -27.42 1.21
CA CYS A 584 -16.22 -28.63 0.91
C CYS A 584 -16.44 -29.72 1.98
N ALA A 585 -16.45 -29.36 3.26
CA ALA A 585 -16.70 -30.35 4.33
C ALA A 585 -18.09 -31.01 4.21
N VAL A 586 -19.13 -30.25 3.86
CA VAL A 586 -20.48 -30.78 3.63
C VAL A 586 -20.50 -31.73 2.43
N ILE A 587 -19.84 -31.37 1.32
CA ILE A 587 -19.77 -32.21 0.12
C ILE A 587 -19.04 -33.53 0.43
N ALA A 588 -17.91 -33.48 1.13
CA ALA A 588 -17.17 -34.66 1.57
C ALA A 588 -18.01 -35.59 2.45
N ILE A 589 -18.83 -35.04 3.36
CA ILE A 589 -19.77 -35.82 4.18
C ILE A 589 -20.83 -36.50 3.32
N ILE A 590 -21.42 -35.79 2.36
CA ILE A 590 -22.41 -36.33 1.42
C ILE A 590 -21.80 -37.49 0.61
N GLN A 591 -20.58 -37.31 0.10
CA GLN A 591 -19.85 -38.36 -0.64
C GLN A 591 -19.61 -39.59 0.23
N CYS A 592 -19.18 -39.41 1.50
CA CYS A 592 -18.97 -40.52 2.43
C CYS A 592 -20.26 -41.32 2.71
N ILE A 593 -21.40 -40.63 2.87
CA ILE A 593 -22.71 -41.25 3.05
C ILE A 593 -23.12 -42.03 1.78
N ALA A 594 -22.94 -41.42 0.62
CA ALA A 594 -23.28 -42.03 -0.67
C ALA A 594 -22.44 -43.30 -0.91
N MET A 595 -21.13 -43.24 -0.68
CA MET A 595 -20.20 -44.38 -0.80
C MET A 595 -20.59 -45.53 0.13
N SER A 596 -20.89 -45.22 1.40
CA SER A 596 -21.30 -46.21 2.39
C SER A 596 -22.57 -46.95 1.96
N ASN A 597 -23.58 -46.20 1.50
CA ASN A 597 -24.84 -46.79 1.02
C ASN A 597 -24.64 -47.57 -0.28
N ALA A 598 -23.79 -47.11 -1.21
CA ALA A 598 -23.50 -47.80 -2.46
C ALA A 598 -22.85 -49.18 -2.22
N LEU A 599 -21.88 -49.27 -1.30
CA LEU A 599 -21.26 -50.54 -0.91
C LEU A 599 -22.25 -51.51 -0.25
N SER A 600 -23.03 -51.02 0.72
CA SER A 600 -24.03 -51.86 1.40
C SER A 600 -25.13 -52.36 0.45
N LEU A 601 -25.61 -51.49 -0.46
CA LEU A 601 -26.59 -51.88 -1.48
C LEU A 601 -26.00 -52.87 -2.49
N ARG A 602 -24.74 -52.70 -2.89
CA ARG A 602 -24.03 -53.67 -3.74
C ARG A 602 -23.97 -55.05 -3.09
N ALA A 603 -23.60 -55.12 -1.81
CA ALA A 603 -23.54 -56.39 -1.07
C ALA A 603 -24.93 -57.05 -0.99
N ARG A 604 -25.97 -56.25 -0.71
CA ARG A 604 -27.36 -56.69 -0.69
C ARG A 604 -27.83 -57.21 -2.05
N PHE A 605 -27.63 -56.47 -3.13
CA PHE A 605 -28.05 -56.88 -4.48
C PHE A 605 -27.31 -58.13 -4.95
N LYS A 606 -26.02 -58.28 -4.61
CA LYS A 606 -25.27 -59.51 -4.88
C LYS A 606 -25.88 -60.71 -4.15
N ALA A 607 -26.19 -60.57 -2.86
CA ALA A 607 -26.83 -61.63 -2.07
C ALA A 607 -28.23 -61.99 -2.59
N GLU A 608 -29.04 -61.00 -2.98
CA GLU A 608 -30.37 -61.21 -3.59
C GLU A 608 -30.26 -61.96 -4.93
N ALA A 609 -29.27 -61.63 -5.77
CA ALA A 609 -29.03 -62.30 -7.05
C ALA A 609 -28.55 -63.74 -6.85
N GLU A 610 -27.63 -63.98 -5.91
CA GLU A 610 -27.16 -65.32 -5.57
C GLU A 610 -28.29 -66.19 -4.99
N ALA A 611 -29.14 -65.63 -4.13
CA ALA A 611 -30.31 -66.34 -3.58
C ALA A 611 -31.31 -66.73 -4.68
N LYS A 612 -31.63 -65.81 -5.60
CA LYS A 612 -32.48 -66.12 -6.77
C LYS A 612 -31.87 -67.22 -7.65
N ALA A 613 -30.56 -67.17 -7.90
CA ALA A 613 -29.86 -68.17 -8.71
C ALA A 613 -29.77 -69.55 -8.04
N ARG A 614 -29.85 -69.63 -6.70
CA ARG A 614 -29.97 -70.89 -5.96
C ARG A 614 -31.38 -71.46 -6.06
N ILE A 615 -32.41 -70.63 -5.89
CA ILE A 615 -33.83 -71.04 -6.04
C ILE A 615 -34.13 -71.51 -7.46
N ALA A 616 -33.53 -70.91 -8.49
CA ALA A 616 -33.74 -71.34 -9.87
C ALA A 616 -33.00 -72.65 -10.26
N ARG A 617 -32.08 -73.13 -9.41
CA ARG A 617 -31.27 -74.34 -9.64
C ARG A 617 -31.71 -75.55 -8.83
N GLY A 618 -32.45 -75.35 -7.75
CA GLY A 618 -33.12 -76.40 -6.97
C GLY A 618 -34.57 -76.52 -7.39
#